data_AF-A0A0S8ACV5-F1
#
_entry.id   AF-A0A0S8ACV5-F1
#
_cell.length_a   1.000
_cell.length_b   1.000
_cell.length_c   1.000
_cell.angle_alpha   90.00
_cell.angle_beta   90.00
_cell.angle_gamma   90.00
#
_symmetry.space_group_name_H-M   'P 1'
#
loop_
_entity.id
_entity.type
_entity.pdbx_description
1 polymer ?
#
loop_
_entity_poly.entity_id
_entity_poly.type
_entity_poly.pdbx_seq_one_letter_code
_entity_poly.pdbx_strand_id
1 'polypeptide(L)'
;MSNRTKLILVGGLFSGLIGYGTVIAVVSLLNLLSGRSPFYTAALFGSALFYGLEDPATLQVAPGPVLAYNMVHVLAFLAIGTVVSWLVSLAERYPAAQYFILVALIFVAFHIFGALLLFAEPLLGGGAWVVVSVAGVAAAVTMGGYLLRTHPLLRKELREIPMGDVPPEQSAVDR
;
A
#
# COMPACT_ATOMS: atom_id res chain seq x y z
N MET A 1 -23.08 -11.15 -12.77
CA MET A 1 -21.69 -10.66 -12.63
C MET A 1 -20.74 -11.72 -13.15
N SER A 2 -19.76 -11.38 -14.00
CA SER A 2 -18.72 -12.32 -14.45
C SER A 2 -17.82 -12.71 -13.27
N ASN A 3 -17.31 -13.96 -13.24
CA ASN A 3 -16.37 -14.44 -12.22
C ASN A 3 -15.15 -13.49 -12.06
N ARG A 4 -14.75 -12.83 -13.14
CA ARG A 4 -13.65 -11.85 -13.13
C ARG A 4 -13.99 -10.56 -12.39
N THR A 5 -15.18 -10.01 -12.65
CA THR A 5 -15.66 -8.82 -11.92
C THR A 5 -15.77 -9.11 -10.43
N LYS A 6 -16.18 -10.34 -10.08
CA LYS A 6 -16.22 -10.79 -8.69
C LYS A 6 -14.82 -10.86 -8.07
N LEU A 7 -13.84 -11.43 -8.76
CA LEU A 7 -12.45 -11.48 -8.31
C LEU A 7 -11.86 -10.08 -8.09
N ILE A 8 -12.07 -9.15 -9.04
CA ILE A 8 -11.56 -7.79 -8.93
C ILE A 8 -12.19 -7.04 -7.76
N LEU A 9 -13.52 -7.08 -7.64
CA LEU A 9 -14.23 -6.32 -6.60
C LEU A 9 -13.99 -6.93 -5.21
N VAL A 10 -14.12 -8.25 -5.07
CA VAL A 10 -13.98 -8.92 -3.77
C VAL A 10 -12.50 -8.95 -3.36
N GLY A 11 -11.61 -9.36 -4.26
CA GLY A 11 -10.17 -9.38 -4.01
C GLY A 11 -9.63 -7.98 -3.71
N GLY A 12 -10.09 -6.97 -4.45
CA GLY A 12 -9.77 -5.57 -4.20
C GLY A 12 -10.27 -5.05 -2.87
N LEU A 13 -11.52 -5.34 -2.51
CA LEU A 13 -12.12 -4.92 -1.24
C LEU A 13 -11.37 -5.53 -0.05
N PHE A 14 -11.14 -6.85 -0.06
CA PHE A 14 -10.40 -7.52 1.01
C PHE A 14 -8.94 -7.08 1.08
N SER A 15 -8.28 -6.89 -0.06
CA SER A 15 -6.92 -6.34 -0.11
C SER A 15 -6.89 -4.95 0.54
N GLY A 16 -7.81 -4.06 0.17
CA GLY A 16 -7.94 -2.73 0.77
C GLY A 16 -8.14 -2.77 2.29
N LEU A 17 -9.07 -3.61 2.78
CA LEU A 17 -9.32 -3.77 4.22
C LEU A 17 -8.10 -4.30 4.98
N ILE A 18 -7.36 -5.24 4.39
CA ILE A 18 -6.11 -5.77 4.96
C ILE A 18 -5.06 -4.65 5.05
N GLY A 19 -4.91 -3.85 3.99
CA GLY A 19 -4.01 -2.70 3.97
C GLY A 19 -4.34 -1.69 5.06
N TYR A 20 -5.60 -1.27 5.13
CA TYR A 20 -6.10 -0.33 6.14
C TYR A 20 -5.86 -0.85 7.56
N GLY A 21 -6.25 -2.10 7.84
CA GLY A 21 -6.03 -2.72 9.15
C GLY A 21 -4.56 -2.81 9.53
N THR A 22 -3.69 -3.13 8.55
CA THR A 22 -2.24 -3.18 8.74
C THR A 22 -1.69 -1.81 9.14
N VAL A 23 -2.06 -0.75 8.40
CA VAL A 23 -1.59 0.62 8.72
C VAL A 23 -2.05 1.04 10.10
N ILE A 24 -3.32 0.83 10.46
CA ILE A 24 -3.80 1.18 11.80
C ILE A 24 -3.04 0.45 12.88
N ALA A 25 -2.83 -0.87 12.74
CA ALA A 25 -2.12 -1.66 13.72
C ALA A 25 -0.67 -1.16 13.90
N VAL A 26 0.04 -0.94 12.80
CA VAL A 26 1.44 -0.48 12.81
C VAL A 26 1.55 0.92 13.39
N VAL A 27 0.75 1.88 12.90
CA VAL A 27 0.81 3.28 13.35
C VAL A 27 0.40 3.38 14.82
N SER A 28 -0.63 2.65 15.25
CA SER A 28 -1.05 2.62 16.66
C SER A 28 0.07 2.06 17.54
N LEU A 29 0.75 1.00 17.11
CA LEU A 29 1.90 0.45 17.81
C LEU A 29 3.06 1.46 17.89
N LEU A 30 3.41 2.11 16.79
CA LEU A 30 4.47 3.13 16.77
C LEU A 30 4.14 4.33 17.67
N ASN A 31 2.87 4.72 17.74
CA ASN A 31 2.41 5.75 18.66
C ASN A 31 2.61 5.33 20.12
N LEU A 32 2.19 4.11 20.47
CA LEU A 32 2.37 3.57 21.82
C LEU A 32 3.86 3.48 22.21
N LEU A 33 4.71 3.01 21.29
CA LEU A 33 6.16 2.94 21.49
C LEU A 33 6.81 4.32 21.66
N SER A 34 6.18 5.37 21.11
CA SER A 34 6.61 6.76 21.26
C SER A 34 6.00 7.45 22.50
N GLY A 35 5.32 6.71 23.39
CA GLY A 35 4.68 7.27 24.58
C GLY A 35 3.42 8.09 24.30
N ARG A 36 2.84 7.96 23.10
CA ARG A 36 1.65 8.70 22.66
C ARG A 36 0.41 7.81 22.70
N SER A 37 -0.77 8.44 22.69
CA SER A 37 -2.05 7.72 22.49
C SER A 37 -2.00 6.94 21.17
N PRO A 38 -2.55 5.71 21.08
CA PRO A 38 -2.59 4.94 19.84
C PRO A 38 -3.28 5.71 18.70
N PHE A 39 -4.23 6.59 19.04
CA PHE A 39 -4.99 7.41 18.09
C PHE A 39 -4.31 8.73 17.73
N TYR A 40 -3.11 9.02 18.24
CA TYR A 40 -2.43 10.31 18.06
C TYR A 40 -2.30 10.70 16.59
N THR A 41 -1.72 9.84 15.75
CA THR A 41 -1.53 10.16 14.31
C THR A 41 -2.86 10.34 13.58
N ALA A 42 -3.86 9.51 13.90
CA ALA A 42 -5.19 9.63 13.31
C ALA A 42 -5.88 10.95 13.70
N ALA A 43 -5.77 11.34 14.97
CA ALA A 43 -6.28 12.62 15.46
C ALA A 43 -5.52 13.79 14.81
N LEU A 44 -4.20 13.70 14.70
CA LEU A 44 -3.35 14.73 14.11
C LEU A 44 -3.70 14.98 12.64
N PHE A 45 -3.70 13.93 11.82
CA PHE A 45 -4.04 14.06 10.40
C PHE A 45 -5.50 14.43 10.18
N GLY A 46 -6.43 13.90 10.97
CA GLY A 46 -7.84 14.29 10.91
C GLY A 46 -8.04 15.77 11.26
N SER A 47 -7.33 16.26 12.27
CA SER A 47 -7.44 17.65 12.70
C SER A 47 -6.81 18.60 11.67
N ALA A 48 -5.67 18.23 11.11
CA ALA A 48 -5.02 19.00 10.05
C ALA A 48 -5.88 19.05 8.78
N LEU A 49 -6.50 17.93 8.39
CA LEU A 49 -7.26 17.84 7.13
C LEU A 49 -8.66 18.46 7.20
N PHE A 50 -9.33 18.39 8.36
CA PHE A 50 -10.75 18.76 8.48
C PHE A 50 -11.07 19.82 9.54
N TYR A 51 -10.14 20.13 10.44
CA TYR A 51 -10.40 21.03 11.58
C TYR A 51 -9.39 22.19 11.66
N GLY A 52 -8.54 22.37 10.65
CA GLY A 52 -7.63 23.53 10.55
C GLY A 52 -6.49 23.53 11.56
N LEU A 53 -6.04 22.36 12.01
CA LEU A 53 -4.87 22.29 12.90
C LEU A 53 -3.59 22.65 12.12
N GLU A 54 -2.96 23.76 12.51
CA GLU A 54 -1.69 24.22 11.94
C GLU A 54 -0.49 23.87 12.84
N ASP A 55 -0.67 23.90 14.17
CA ASP A 55 0.37 23.60 15.16
C ASP A 55 0.10 22.26 15.87
N PRO A 56 0.94 21.23 15.67
CA PRO A 56 0.83 19.94 16.36
C PRO A 56 0.86 20.02 17.89
N ALA A 57 1.47 21.07 18.47
CA ALA A 57 1.53 21.26 19.92
C ALA A 57 0.16 21.57 20.53
N THR A 58 -0.79 22.06 19.73
CA THR A 58 -2.16 22.37 20.17
C THR A 58 -3.13 21.19 20.01
N LEU A 59 -2.64 20.06 19.51
CA LEU A 59 -3.47 18.88 19.22
C LEU A 59 -4.19 18.38 20.48
N GLN A 60 -5.51 18.25 20.37
CA GLN A 60 -6.34 17.49 21.31
C GLN A 60 -6.83 16.21 20.64
N VAL A 61 -6.53 15.06 21.24
CA VAL A 61 -6.99 13.76 20.73
C VAL A 61 -8.48 13.62 21.02
N ALA A 62 -9.30 13.90 20.02
CA ALA A 62 -10.76 13.82 20.10
C ALA A 62 -11.33 12.77 19.13
N PRO A 63 -12.49 12.15 19.44
CA PRO A 63 -13.10 11.15 18.56
C PRO A 63 -13.43 11.68 17.16
N GLY A 64 -13.86 12.94 17.03
CA GLY A 64 -14.27 13.55 15.76
C GLY A 64 -13.17 13.48 14.68
N PRO A 65 -12.01 14.12 14.89
CA PRO A 65 -10.87 14.03 13.97
C PRO A 65 -10.40 12.61 13.67
N VAL A 66 -10.35 11.74 14.69
CA VAL A 66 -9.94 10.33 14.52
C VAL A 66 -10.88 9.59 13.58
N LEU A 67 -12.19 9.75 13.75
CA LEU A 67 -13.20 9.12 12.90
C LEU A 67 -13.18 9.70 11.49
N ALA A 68 -13.07 11.02 11.34
CA ALA A 68 -13.00 11.68 10.04
C ALA A 68 -11.80 11.18 9.22
N TYR A 69 -10.61 11.12 9.83
CA TYR A 69 -9.43 10.56 9.19
C TYR A 69 -9.63 9.10 8.79
N ASN A 70 -10.08 8.24 9.72
CA ASN A 70 -10.23 6.82 9.45
C ASN A 70 -11.29 6.52 8.37
N MET A 71 -12.34 7.35 8.26
CA MET A 71 -13.33 7.24 7.19
C MET A 71 -12.69 7.48 5.82
N VAL A 72 -11.94 8.56 5.64
CA VAL A 72 -11.26 8.83 4.36
C VAL A 72 -10.16 7.82 4.10
N HIS A 73 -9.44 7.40 5.14
CA HIS A 73 -8.35 6.44 5.05
C HIS A 73 -8.84 5.06 4.62
N VAL A 74 -9.92 4.54 5.20
CA VAL A 74 -10.49 3.25 4.75
C VAL A 74 -10.99 3.36 3.31
N LEU A 75 -11.68 4.45 2.94
CA LEU A 75 -12.15 4.65 1.57
C LEU A 75 -11.01 4.68 0.54
N ALA A 76 -9.92 5.38 0.87
CA ALA A 76 -8.72 5.41 0.03
C ALA A 76 -8.13 4.01 -0.14
N PHE A 77 -8.02 3.22 0.94
CA PHE A 77 -7.52 1.85 0.88
C PHE A 77 -8.43 0.91 0.08
N LEU A 78 -9.75 1.04 0.19
CA LEU A 78 -10.69 0.27 -0.63
C LEU A 78 -10.55 0.59 -2.12
N ALA A 79 -10.39 1.88 -2.46
CA ALA A 79 -10.18 2.32 -3.83
C ALA A 79 -8.84 1.80 -4.38
N ILE A 80 -7.75 1.97 -3.62
CA ILE A 80 -6.41 1.48 -3.98
C ILE A 80 -6.42 -0.04 -4.16
N GLY A 81 -6.98 -0.80 -3.21
CA GLY A 81 -7.08 -2.25 -3.29
C GLY A 81 -7.82 -2.71 -4.55
N THR A 82 -8.92 -2.04 -4.89
CA THR A 82 -9.69 -2.31 -6.11
C THR A 82 -8.88 -2.02 -7.38
N VAL A 83 -8.20 -0.88 -7.44
CA VAL A 83 -7.34 -0.51 -8.58
C VAL A 83 -6.20 -1.51 -8.74
N VAL A 84 -5.53 -1.89 -7.65
CA VAL A 84 -4.43 -2.87 -7.70
C VAL A 84 -4.93 -4.24 -8.14
N SER A 85 -6.06 -4.72 -7.62
CA SER A 85 -6.66 -6.00 -8.05
C SER A 85 -7.08 -5.98 -9.53
N TRP A 86 -7.57 -4.83 -10.01
CA TRP A 86 -7.87 -4.63 -11.42
C TRP A 86 -6.59 -4.65 -12.29
N LEU A 87 -5.54 -3.95 -11.89
CA LEU A 87 -4.24 -3.95 -12.59
C LEU A 87 -3.62 -5.34 -12.64
N VAL A 88 -3.68 -6.09 -11.52
CA VAL A 88 -3.28 -7.49 -11.45
C VAL A 88 -4.06 -8.33 -12.46
N SER A 89 -5.38 -8.19 -12.49
CA SER A 89 -6.22 -8.91 -13.45
C SER A 89 -5.93 -8.52 -14.90
N LEU A 90 -5.45 -7.30 -15.15
CA LEU A 90 -5.03 -6.83 -16.46
C LEU A 90 -3.68 -7.43 -16.86
N ALA A 91 -2.73 -7.50 -15.92
CA ALA A 91 -1.43 -8.14 -16.08
C ALA A 91 -1.56 -9.64 -16.42
N GLU A 92 -2.51 -10.35 -15.81
CA GLU A 92 -2.82 -11.75 -16.15
C GLU A 92 -3.37 -11.94 -17.57
N ARG A 93 -4.02 -10.91 -18.14
CA ARG A 93 -4.60 -10.99 -19.48
C ARG A 93 -3.61 -10.65 -20.58
N TYR A 94 -2.65 -9.78 -20.28
CA TYR A 94 -1.71 -9.26 -21.25
C TYR A 94 -0.28 -9.41 -20.71
N PRO A 95 0.37 -10.57 -20.92
CA PRO A 95 1.73 -10.82 -20.44
C PRO A 95 2.72 -9.75 -20.90
N ALA A 96 2.59 -9.27 -22.15
CA ALA A 96 3.41 -8.18 -22.69
C ALA A 96 3.26 -6.84 -21.94
N ALA A 97 2.15 -6.61 -21.22
CA ALA A 97 1.91 -5.39 -20.46
C ALA A 97 2.34 -5.49 -18.99
N GLN A 98 2.78 -6.67 -18.52
CA GLN A 98 3.11 -6.90 -17.10
C GLN A 98 4.21 -5.97 -16.61
N TYR A 99 5.29 -5.82 -17.38
CA TYR A 99 6.40 -4.93 -17.03
C TYR A 99 5.92 -3.47 -16.93
N PHE A 100 5.13 -3.02 -17.90
CA PHE A 100 4.55 -1.67 -17.88
C PHE A 100 3.65 -1.45 -16.65
N ILE A 101 2.78 -2.42 -16.32
CA ILE A 101 1.90 -2.35 -15.15
C ILE A 101 2.71 -2.30 -13.86
N LEU A 102 3.76 -3.12 -13.74
CA LEU A 102 4.65 -3.13 -12.58
C LEU A 102 5.35 -1.77 -12.40
N VAL A 103 5.94 -1.24 -13.47
CA VAL A 103 6.59 0.08 -13.46
C VAL A 103 5.60 1.18 -13.11
N ALA A 104 4.40 1.17 -13.69
CA ALA A 104 3.34 2.13 -13.36
C ALA A 104 2.92 2.05 -11.89
N LEU A 105 2.79 0.84 -11.34
CA LEU A 105 2.43 0.63 -9.93
C LEU A 105 3.51 1.19 -9.00
N ILE A 106 4.79 0.87 -9.27
CA ILE A 106 5.93 1.38 -8.49
C ILE A 106 5.99 2.92 -8.61
N PHE A 107 5.85 3.46 -9.81
CA PHE A 107 5.86 4.91 -10.05
C PHE A 107 4.76 5.62 -9.26
N VAL A 108 3.52 5.15 -9.35
CA VAL A 108 2.39 5.72 -8.62
C VAL A 108 2.58 5.57 -7.11
N ALA A 109 3.00 4.39 -6.63
CA ALA A 109 3.24 4.15 -5.21
C ALA A 109 4.32 5.08 -4.66
N PHE A 110 5.41 5.30 -5.40
CA PHE A 110 6.47 6.24 -5.03
C PHE A 110 5.95 7.68 -4.91
N HIS A 111 5.13 8.14 -5.85
CA HIS A 111 4.56 9.49 -5.80
C HIS A 111 3.55 9.66 -4.67
N ILE A 112 2.71 8.65 -4.42
CA ILE A 112 1.79 8.65 -3.27
C ILE A 112 2.60 8.70 -1.97
N PHE A 113 3.64 7.89 -1.85
CA PHE A 113 4.53 7.89 -0.70
C PHE A 113 5.20 9.26 -0.49
N GLY A 114 5.74 9.85 -1.56
CA GLY A 114 6.32 11.20 -1.52
C GLY A 114 5.31 12.26 -1.07
N ALA A 115 4.11 12.25 -1.63
CA ALA A 115 3.05 13.18 -1.23
C ALA A 115 2.64 13.01 0.24
N LEU A 116 2.52 11.76 0.72
CA LEU A 116 2.22 11.47 2.13
C LEU A 116 3.34 11.93 3.06
N LEU A 117 4.61 11.74 2.68
CA LEU A 117 5.73 12.25 3.47
C LEU A 117 5.74 13.78 3.52
N LEU A 118 5.54 14.46 2.39
CA LEU A 118 5.49 15.93 2.34
C LEU A 118 4.36 16.48 3.21
N PHE A 119 3.23 15.77 3.29
CA PHE A 119 2.14 16.13 4.19
C PHE A 119 2.44 15.81 5.67
N ALA A 120 3.09 14.68 5.94
CA ALA A 120 3.32 14.20 7.29
C ALA A 120 4.52 14.86 8.00
N GLU A 121 5.55 15.29 7.26
CA GLU A 121 6.80 15.83 7.80
C GLU A 121 6.58 17.09 8.67
N PRO A 122 5.79 18.09 8.25
CA PRO A 122 5.51 19.25 9.10
C PRO A 122 4.77 18.90 10.40
N LEU A 123 4.01 17.80 10.41
CA LEU A 123 3.15 17.40 11.52
C LEU A 123 3.85 16.46 12.51
N LEU A 124 4.69 15.55 12.02
CA LEU A 124 5.36 14.52 12.82
C LEU A 124 6.87 14.78 13.00
N GLY A 125 7.42 15.77 12.31
CA GLY A 125 8.86 16.03 12.24
C GLY A 125 9.63 14.80 11.76
N GLY A 126 10.80 14.57 12.34
CA GLY A 126 11.66 13.40 12.02
C GLY A 126 10.98 12.03 12.17
N GLY A 127 9.87 11.94 12.91
CA GLY A 127 9.09 10.71 13.05
C GLY A 127 8.29 10.33 11.79
N ALA A 128 8.04 11.27 10.87
CA ALA A 128 7.25 11.05 9.66
C ALA A 128 7.83 9.94 8.78
N TRP A 129 9.15 9.94 8.59
CA TRP A 129 9.85 8.94 7.78
C TRP A 129 9.60 7.53 8.29
N VAL A 130 9.74 7.31 9.60
CA VAL A 130 9.54 5.99 10.20
C VAL A 130 8.07 5.59 10.11
N VAL A 131 7.16 6.46 10.52
CA VAL A 131 5.72 6.17 10.56
C VAL A 131 5.18 5.85 9.16
N VAL A 132 5.46 6.69 8.17
CA VAL A 132 4.93 6.52 6.81
C VAL A 132 5.61 5.35 6.10
N SER A 133 6.93 5.19 6.23
CA SER A 133 7.66 4.09 5.54
C SER A 133 7.31 2.73 6.10
N VAL A 134 7.35 2.57 7.44
CA VAL A 134 7.09 1.25 8.06
C VAL A 134 5.63 0.85 7.83
N ALA A 135 4.68 1.77 7.99
CA ALA A 135 3.28 1.47 7.74
C ALA A 135 2.99 1.20 6.26
N GLY A 136 3.56 1.98 5.35
CA GLY A 136 3.41 1.81 3.91
C GLY A 136 3.97 0.49 3.40
N VAL A 137 5.20 0.14 3.81
CA VAL A 137 5.83 -1.15 3.44
C VAL A 137 5.04 -2.32 4.01
N ALA A 138 4.64 -2.25 5.29
CA ALA A 138 3.83 -3.30 5.91
C ALA A 138 2.52 -3.51 5.15
N ALA A 139 1.81 -2.42 4.80
CA ALA A 139 0.58 -2.49 4.02
C ALA A 139 0.81 -3.08 2.62
N ALA A 140 1.86 -2.64 1.91
CA ALA A 140 2.19 -3.17 0.59
C ALA A 140 2.47 -4.68 0.64
N VAL A 141 3.22 -5.14 1.66
CA VAL A 141 3.54 -6.57 1.86
C VAL A 141 2.28 -7.38 2.18
N THR A 142 1.41 -6.92 3.07
CA THR A 142 0.19 -7.66 3.44
C THR A 142 -0.82 -7.68 2.30
N MET A 143 -1.04 -6.56 1.63
CA MET A 143 -1.92 -6.44 0.47
C MET A 143 -1.43 -7.28 -0.71
N GLY A 144 -0.16 -7.14 -1.07
CA GLY A 144 0.47 -7.91 -2.15
C GLY A 144 0.47 -9.41 -1.83
N GLY A 145 0.85 -9.79 -0.60
CA GLY A 145 0.81 -11.17 -0.14
C GLY A 145 -0.59 -11.78 -0.11
N TYR A 146 -1.64 -11.00 0.09
CA TYR A 146 -3.03 -11.45 -0.06
C TYR A 146 -3.36 -11.68 -1.54
N LEU A 147 -3.13 -10.68 -2.41
CA LEU A 147 -3.44 -10.78 -3.83
C LEU A 147 -2.69 -11.92 -4.52
N LEU A 148 -1.42 -12.16 -4.16
CA LEU A 148 -0.63 -13.29 -4.67
C LEU A 148 -1.21 -14.66 -4.28
N ARG A 149 -1.89 -14.76 -3.14
CA ARG A 149 -2.59 -15.99 -2.73
C ARG A 149 -3.94 -16.14 -3.42
N THR A 150 -4.61 -15.03 -3.70
CA THR A 150 -5.94 -15.01 -4.34
C THR A 150 -5.86 -15.18 -5.86
N HIS A 151 -4.75 -14.79 -6.50
CA HIS A 151 -4.52 -14.88 -7.94
C HIS A 151 -3.56 -16.05 -8.30
N PRO A 152 -4.09 -17.22 -8.71
CA PRO A 152 -3.29 -18.42 -8.95
C PRO A 152 -2.36 -18.34 -10.17
N LEU A 153 -2.60 -17.42 -11.12
CA LEU A 153 -1.76 -17.23 -12.31
C LEU A 153 -0.51 -16.39 -12.01
N LEU A 154 -0.65 -15.30 -11.27
CA LEU A 154 0.50 -14.53 -10.73
C LEU A 154 1.50 -15.42 -9.97
N ARG A 155 0.98 -16.37 -9.19
CA ARG A 155 1.80 -17.33 -8.43
C ARG A 155 2.58 -18.31 -9.33
N LYS A 156 2.05 -18.64 -10.51
CA LYS A 156 2.74 -19.50 -11.49
C LYS A 156 3.82 -18.71 -12.24
N GLU A 157 3.50 -17.51 -12.72
CA GLU A 157 4.48 -16.67 -13.42
C GLU A 157 5.67 -16.30 -12.54
N LEU A 158 5.48 -15.91 -11.27
CA LEU A 158 6.58 -15.66 -10.32
C LEU A 158 7.46 -16.89 -10.05
N ARG A 159 6.93 -18.10 -10.19
CA ARG A 159 7.70 -19.36 -10.09
C ARG A 159 8.42 -19.72 -11.38
N GLU A 160 7.92 -19.21 -12.50
CA GLU A 160 8.44 -19.46 -13.84
C GLU A 160 9.36 -18.34 -14.32
N ILE A 161 9.54 -17.24 -13.57
CA ILE A 161 10.58 -16.24 -13.85
C ILE A 161 11.93 -16.97 -13.88
N PRO A 162 12.58 -17.09 -15.05
CA PRO A 162 13.92 -17.65 -15.12
C PRO A 162 14.82 -16.71 -14.32
N MET A 163 15.39 -17.21 -13.22
CA MET A 163 16.33 -16.47 -12.38
C MET A 163 17.70 -16.36 -13.07
N GLY A 164 17.71 -15.93 -14.34
CA GLY A 164 18.93 -15.76 -15.12
C GLY A 164 19.83 -16.99 -15.10
N ASP A 165 19.32 -18.17 -15.41
CA ASP A 165 20.19 -19.27 -15.78
C ASP A 165 20.80 -18.91 -17.14
N VAL A 166 22.02 -18.37 -17.11
CA VAL A 166 22.83 -18.14 -18.30
C VAL A 166 23.00 -19.49 -18.98
N PRO A 167 22.49 -19.69 -20.22
CA PRO A 167 22.74 -20.93 -20.93
C PRO A 167 24.25 -21.13 -21.03
N PRO A 168 24.80 -22.31 -20.71
CA PRO A 168 26.21 -22.56 -20.93
C PRO A 168 26.51 -22.27 -22.40
N GLU A 169 27.44 -21.34 -22.62
CA GLU A 169 27.90 -20.91 -23.93
C GLU A 169 28.38 -22.14 -24.72
N GLN A 170 27.50 -22.69 -25.55
CA GLN A 170 27.88 -23.69 -26.55
C GLN A 170 28.51 -22.95 -27.73
N SER A 171 29.72 -22.43 -27.53
CA SER A 171 30.60 -22.10 -28.64
C SER A 171 31.27 -23.39 -29.13
N ALA A 172 30.60 -24.06 -30.05
CA ALA A 172 31.26 -24.94 -30.98
C ALA A 172 32.26 -24.11 -31.81
N VAL A 173 33.56 -24.33 -31.60
CA VAL A 173 34.59 -24.16 -32.63
C VAL A 173 35.39 -25.46 -32.64
N ASP A 174 34.72 -26.51 -33.12
CA ASP A 174 35.35 -27.65 -33.76
C ASP A 174 34.82 -27.64 -35.20
N ARG A 175 35.53 -26.92 -36.08
CA ARG A 175 35.49 -27.00 -37.54
C ARG A 175 36.60 -26.16 -38.15
#